data_AF-A0A6J4S2Q3-F1
#
_entry.id   AF-A0A6J4S2Q3-F1
#
_cell.length_a   1.000
_cell.length_b   1.000
_cell.length_c   1.000
_cell.angle_alpha   90.00
_cell.angle_beta   90.00
_cell.angle_gamma   90.00
#
_symmetry.space_group_name_H-M   'P 1'
#
loop_
_entity.id
_entity.type
_entity.pdbx_description
1 polymer ?
#
loop_
_entity_poly.entity_id
_entity_poly.type
_entity_poly.pdbx_seq_one_letter_code
_entity_poly.pdbx_strand_id
1 'polypeptide(L)'
;MIGRPLACVCALAFAIAALGGCSTGVAEADRAIFVNACAGTTGATQADCACAYDDLSGSGGSSDQLIQSTIDDLQRGRVPQQLTRAIARCSTPR
;
A
#
# COMPACT_ATOMS: atom_id res chain seq x y z
N MET A 1 15.92 12.75 44.32
CA MET A 1 15.67 11.30 44.13
C MET A 1 14.20 11.05 44.41
N ILE A 2 13.42 10.65 43.40
CA ILE A 2 12.16 9.86 43.42
C ILE A 2 11.58 9.94 42.00
N GLY A 3 11.26 8.79 41.42
CA GLY A 3 10.56 8.67 40.14
C GLY A 3 10.53 7.22 39.68
N ARG A 4 9.66 6.41 40.28
CA ARG A 4 9.48 4.98 40.01
C ARG A 4 8.87 4.74 38.61
N PRO A 5 9.13 3.56 38.02
CA PRO A 5 8.81 3.20 36.64
C PRO A 5 7.37 2.71 36.50
N LEU A 6 6.67 3.15 35.45
CA LEU A 6 5.40 2.57 35.01
C LEU A 6 5.33 2.58 33.48
N ALA A 7 5.17 1.38 32.97
CA ALA A 7 5.08 0.97 31.57
C ALA A 7 4.08 1.76 30.73
N CYS A 8 4.41 1.99 29.46
CA CYS A 8 3.50 1.67 28.36
C CYS A 8 4.27 1.64 27.02
N VAL A 9 4.59 0.44 26.57
CA VAL A 9 4.50 -0.02 25.17
C VAL A 9 4.74 1.04 24.09
N CYS A 10 5.99 1.25 23.70
CA CYS A 10 6.35 1.68 22.33
C CYS A 10 7.58 0.92 21.83
N ALA A 11 7.69 -0.34 22.24
CA ALA A 11 8.40 -1.35 21.46
C ALA A 11 7.48 -1.74 20.29
N LEU A 12 7.47 -0.94 19.22
CA LEU A 12 6.97 -1.35 17.89
C LEU A 12 7.41 -0.31 16.86
N ALA A 13 8.57 -0.59 16.25
CA ALA A 13 8.79 -0.41 14.81
C ALA A 13 8.73 1.00 14.16
N PHE A 14 8.99 2.10 14.88
CA PHE A 14 9.02 3.45 14.26
C PHE A 14 10.41 4.12 14.20
N ALA A 15 11.48 3.33 14.24
CA ALA A 15 12.87 3.80 14.12
C ALA A 15 13.49 3.57 12.73
N ILE A 16 12.68 3.40 11.68
CA ILE A 16 13.16 3.20 10.29
C ILE A 16 12.69 4.36 9.39
N ALA A 17 12.84 5.60 9.86
CA ALA A 17 12.44 6.79 9.09
C ALA A 17 13.48 7.91 9.16
N ALA A 18 14.75 7.58 9.38
CA ALA A 18 15.83 8.53 9.34
C ALA A 18 16.97 7.99 8.49
N LEU A 19 17.51 8.86 7.62
CA LEU A 19 18.71 8.69 6.78
C LEU A 19 18.44 8.26 5.32
N GLY A 20 17.72 9.09 4.57
CA GLY A 20 18.11 9.46 3.20
C GLY A 20 17.98 8.44 2.05
N GLY A 21 17.71 7.16 2.35
CA GLY A 21 17.42 6.09 1.37
C GLY A 21 16.04 5.45 1.57
N CYS A 22 15.20 6.03 2.45
CA CYS A 22 13.92 5.47 2.88
C CYS A 22 12.78 5.61 1.86
N SER A 23 12.87 6.50 0.87
CA SER A 23 11.75 6.75 -0.04
C SER A 23 11.46 5.57 -0.98
N THR A 24 12.51 4.90 -1.47
CA THR A 24 12.35 3.70 -2.32
C THR A 24 11.84 2.52 -1.50
N GLY A 25 12.43 2.27 -0.31
CA GLY A 25 11.99 1.18 0.56
C GLY A 25 10.54 1.28 1.04
N VAL A 26 10.02 2.50 1.24
CA VAL A 26 8.61 2.73 1.59
C VAL A 26 7.69 2.47 0.39
N ALA A 27 8.06 2.90 -0.80
CA ALA A 27 7.29 2.64 -2.03
C ALA A 27 7.21 1.13 -2.36
N GLU A 28 8.31 0.40 -2.18
CA GLU A 28 8.32 -1.06 -2.34
C GLU A 28 7.47 -1.79 -1.30
N ALA A 29 7.48 -1.32 -0.05
CA ALA A 29 6.66 -1.90 1.01
C ALA A 29 5.16 -1.66 0.76
N ASP A 30 4.79 -0.44 0.34
CA ASP A 30 3.41 -0.08 0.04
C ASP A 30 2.86 -0.88 -1.16
N ARG A 31 3.68 -1.06 -2.19
CA ARG A 31 3.38 -1.94 -3.33
C ARG A 31 3.11 -3.38 -2.88
N ALA A 32 3.93 -3.94 -1.98
CA ALA A 32 3.72 -5.29 -1.50
C ALA A 32 2.40 -5.44 -0.72
N ILE A 33 2.07 -4.47 0.13
CA ILE A 33 0.82 -4.43 0.89
C ILE A 33 -0.37 -4.33 -0.05
N PHE A 34 -0.32 -3.40 -1.01
CA PHE A 34 -1.35 -3.21 -2.02
C PHE A 34 -1.59 -4.48 -2.82
N VAL A 35 -0.53 -5.11 -3.34
CA VAL A 35 -0.64 -6.30 -4.20
C VAL A 35 -1.26 -7.47 -3.44
N ASN A 36 -0.86 -7.67 -2.19
CA ASN A 36 -1.40 -8.74 -1.36
C ASN A 36 -2.88 -8.49 -1.02
N ALA A 37 -3.24 -7.26 -0.59
CA ALA A 37 -4.61 -6.88 -0.29
C ALA A 37 -5.51 -6.94 -1.54
N CYS A 38 -5.01 -6.47 -2.69
CA CYS A 38 -5.68 -6.53 -3.98
C CYS A 38 -5.96 -7.97 -4.40
N ALA A 39 -4.95 -8.86 -4.38
CA ALA A 39 -5.13 -10.25 -4.75
C ALA A 39 -6.10 -10.97 -3.81
N GLY A 40 -5.99 -10.72 -2.50
CA GLY A 40 -6.89 -11.30 -1.49
C GLY A 40 -8.35 -10.83 -1.59
N THR A 41 -8.58 -9.59 -2.02
CA THR A 41 -9.93 -8.98 -2.06
C THR A 41 -10.60 -9.16 -3.42
N THR A 42 -9.84 -9.07 -4.51
CA THR A 42 -10.37 -9.07 -5.89
C THR A 42 -10.28 -10.43 -6.57
N GLY A 43 -9.42 -11.33 -6.09
CA GLY A 43 -9.11 -12.60 -6.75
C GLY A 43 -8.24 -12.47 -8.00
N ALA A 44 -7.73 -11.27 -8.32
CA ALA A 44 -6.80 -11.04 -9.42
C ALA A 44 -5.41 -11.62 -9.12
N THR A 45 -4.59 -11.81 -10.15
CA THR A 45 -3.22 -12.28 -9.94
C THR A 45 -2.36 -11.17 -9.34
N GLN A 46 -1.29 -11.54 -8.62
CA GLN A 46 -0.34 -10.56 -8.09
C GLN A 46 0.30 -9.70 -9.19
N ALA A 47 0.44 -10.24 -10.41
CA ALA A 47 0.97 -9.50 -11.56
C ALA A 47 -0.01 -8.41 -12.02
N ASP A 48 -1.31 -8.73 -12.09
CA ASP A 48 -2.36 -7.76 -12.43
C ASP A 48 -2.45 -6.64 -11.39
N CYS A 49 -2.41 -7.01 -10.11
CA CYS A 49 -2.42 -6.05 -9.00
C CYS A 49 -1.16 -5.17 -9.01
N ALA A 50 0.01 -5.74 -9.32
CA ALA A 50 1.25 -4.97 -9.40
C ALA A 50 1.25 -3.97 -10.57
N CYS A 51 0.64 -4.35 -11.70
CA CYS A 51 0.42 -3.45 -12.82
C CYS A 51 -0.62 -2.38 -12.48
N ALA A 52 -1.71 -2.72 -11.78
CA ALA A 52 -2.71 -1.76 -11.35
C ALA A 52 -2.14 -0.72 -10.37
N TYR A 53 -1.23 -1.13 -9.47
CA TYR A 53 -0.48 -0.20 -8.62
C TYR A 53 0.32 0.80 -9.44
N ASP A 54 1.04 0.35 -10.48
CA ASP A 54 1.84 1.21 -11.36
C ASP A 54 0.96 2.18 -12.18
N ASP A 55 -0.17 1.70 -12.72
CA ASP A 55 -1.17 2.50 -13.44
C ASP A 55 -1.77 3.63 -12.57
N LEU A 56 -2.07 3.32 -11.30
CA LEU A 56 -2.56 4.29 -10.32
C LEU A 56 -1.45 5.24 -9.86
N SER A 57 -0.24 4.71 -9.64
CA SER A 57 0.92 5.49 -9.20
C SER A 57 1.40 6.48 -10.28
N GLY A 58 1.32 6.10 -11.55
CA GLY A 58 1.75 6.91 -12.69
C GLY A 58 0.83 8.08 -13.08
N SER A 59 -0.36 8.18 -12.47
CA SER A 59 -1.40 9.15 -12.89
C SER A 59 -1.17 10.62 -12.46
N GLY A 60 -0.08 10.93 -11.76
CA GLY A 60 0.38 12.30 -11.50
C GLY A 60 -0.33 13.03 -10.36
N GLY A 61 0.45 13.57 -9.43
CA GLY A 61 0.07 14.59 -8.43
C GLY A 61 -0.76 14.12 -7.23
N SER A 62 -1.71 13.20 -7.40
CA SER A 62 -2.57 12.65 -6.32
C SER A 62 -2.36 11.14 -6.09
N SER A 63 -1.30 10.58 -6.65
CA SER A 63 -1.01 9.14 -6.69
C SER A 63 -0.90 8.52 -5.29
N ASP A 64 -0.10 9.07 -4.38
CA ASP A 64 0.06 8.53 -3.03
C ASP A 64 -1.25 8.50 -2.24
N GLN A 65 -2.06 9.56 -2.34
CA GLN A 65 -3.33 9.63 -1.64
C GLN A 65 -4.36 8.65 -2.22
N LEU A 66 -4.36 8.46 -3.54
CA LEU A 66 -5.19 7.44 -4.21
C LEU A 66 -4.77 6.02 -3.84
N ILE A 67 -3.47 5.74 -3.79
CA ILE A 67 -2.92 4.44 -3.40
C ILE A 67 -3.28 4.14 -1.94
N GLN A 68 -3.02 5.06 -1.00
CA GLN A 68 -3.37 4.89 0.41
C GLN A 68 -4.87 4.70 0.62
N SER A 69 -5.70 5.50 -0.07
CA SER A 69 -7.16 5.33 -0.01
C SER A 69 -7.60 3.97 -0.56
N THR A 70 -6.96 3.48 -1.61
CA THR A 70 -7.26 2.17 -2.21
C THR A 70 -6.85 1.05 -1.27
N ILE A 71 -5.70 1.15 -0.60
CA ILE A 71 -5.25 0.19 0.41
C ILE A 71 -6.24 0.13 1.57
N ASP A 72 -6.67 1.28 2.07
CA ASP A 72 -7.66 1.38 3.16
C ASP A 72 -9.03 0.80 2.76
N ASP A 73 -9.50 1.04 1.53
CA ASP A 73 -10.71 0.39 1.01
C ASP A 73 -10.55 -1.13 0.91
N LEU A 74 -9.42 -1.62 0.37
CA LEU A 74 -9.12 -3.04 0.27
C LEU A 74 -9.06 -3.71 1.65
N GLN A 75 -8.45 -3.06 2.64
CA GLN A 75 -8.41 -3.53 4.02
C GLN A 75 -9.80 -3.60 4.66
N ARG A 76 -10.74 -2.75 4.22
CA ARG A 76 -12.16 -2.79 4.61
C ARG A 76 -12.99 -3.78 3.78
N GLY A 77 -12.38 -4.52 2.85
CA GLY A 77 -13.06 -5.44 1.94
C GLY A 77 -13.86 -4.73 0.83
N ARG A 78 -13.57 -3.46 0.57
CA ARG A 78 -14.14 -2.69 -0.54
C ARG A 78 -13.18 -2.64 -1.71
N VAL A 79 -13.71 -2.87 -2.91
CA VAL A 79 -12.94 -2.75 -4.15
C VAL A 79 -13.37 -1.47 -4.85
N PRO A 80 -12.53 -0.41 -4.87
CA PRO A 80 -12.89 0.81 -5.55
C PRO A 80 -12.95 0.57 -7.07
N GLN A 81 -13.89 1.23 -7.76
CA GLN A 81 -14.08 1.02 -9.20
C GLN A 81 -12.84 1.39 -10.03
N GLN A 82 -12.03 2.33 -9.55
CA GLN A 82 -10.77 2.70 -10.20
C GLN A 82 -9.77 1.54 -10.21
N LEU A 83 -9.67 0.81 -9.10
CA LEU A 83 -8.87 -0.40 -9.01
C LEU A 83 -9.37 -1.48 -9.95
N THR A 84 -10.69 -1.74 -9.99
CA THR A 84 -11.27 -2.72 -10.92
C THR A 84 -10.95 -2.39 -12.37
N ARG A 85 -10.99 -1.10 -12.76
CA ARG A 85 -10.63 -0.66 -14.11
C ARG A 85 -9.14 -0.83 -14.40
N ALA A 86 -8.28 -0.51 -13.43
CA ALA A 86 -6.83 -0.68 -13.57
C ALA A 86 -6.46 -2.16 -13.72
N ILE A 87 -7.02 -3.04 -12.88
CA ILE A 87 -6.85 -4.50 -12.99
C ILE A 87 -7.35 -4.99 -14.36
N ALA A 88 -8.54 -4.59 -14.80
CA ALA A 88 -9.06 -5.02 -16.10
C ALA A 88 -8.15 -4.63 -17.28
N ARG A 89 -7.52 -3.44 -17.23
CA ARG A 89 -6.52 -3.01 -18.23
C ARG A 89 -5.27 -3.90 -18.19
N CYS A 90 -4.82 -4.25 -16.98
CA CYS A 90 -3.63 -5.07 -16.76
C CYS A 90 -3.84 -6.54 -17.10
N SER A 91 -5.05 -7.06 -16.92
CA SER A 91 -5.43 -8.45 -17.21
C SER A 91 -5.77 -8.70 -18.67
N THR A 92 -5.90 -7.67 -19.49
CA THR A 92 -6.14 -7.83 -20.93
C THR A 92 -4.82 -8.12 -21.63
N PRO A 93 -4.62 -9.32 -22.22
CA PRO A 93 -3.42 -9.60 -22.98
C PRO A 93 -3.35 -8.63 -24.17
N ARG A 94 -2.25 -7.88 -24.26
CA ARG A 94 -1.89 -7.11 -25.46
C ARG A 94 -1.49 -8.03 -26.60
#